data_AF-A0A1Y5ENP7-F1
#
_entry.id   AF-A0A1Y5ENP7-F1
#
_cell.length_a   1.000
_cell.length_b   1.000
_cell.length_c   1.000
_cell.angle_alpha   90.00
_cell.angle_beta   90.00
_cell.angle_gamma   90.00
#
_symmetry.space_group_name_H-M   'P 1'
#
loop_
_entity.id
_entity.type
_entity.pdbx_description
1 polymer ?
#
loop_
_entity_poly.entity_id
_entity_poly.type
_entity_poly.pdbx_seq_one_letter_code
_entity_poly.pdbx_strand_id
1 'polypeptide(L)'
;MITLSAEQCRIIGVMLEKETTTPEQYPLSLNGITTGCNQKSNRDPVMSMSESDVQNVVDELVQMNQLMVDQKASTRVNKYFHRFCDTEFGNLKFTPQQRAVICVLFLRGPQTPGELRTRTNRLADFADVSEVENTLNQLQDLNGQTLVRKLEREPGKRESRYVHLLSDIDENSFAQAAITQTEVMPSEEQTSLTQRVTELEQQVASLTEQINCITELLNDD
;
A
#
# COMPACT_ATOMS: atom_id res chain seq x y z
N MET A 1 7.55 -16.24 -12.75
CA MET A 1 7.61 -15.27 -11.64
C MET A 1 6.32 -14.47 -11.74
N ILE A 2 5.54 -14.40 -10.65
CA ILE A 2 4.31 -13.59 -10.67
C ILE A 2 4.73 -12.16 -10.38
N THR A 3 4.29 -11.26 -11.24
CA THR A 3 4.56 -9.83 -11.12
C THR A 3 3.22 -9.14 -10.90
N LEU A 4 3.06 -8.50 -9.75
CA LEU A 4 1.84 -7.82 -9.34
C LEU A 4 2.00 -6.31 -9.45
N SER A 5 0.93 -5.58 -9.76
CA SER A 5 0.88 -4.12 -9.61
C SER A 5 0.76 -3.71 -8.14
N ALA A 6 1.00 -2.44 -7.84
CA ALA A 6 0.84 -1.92 -6.47
C ALA A 6 -0.59 -2.08 -5.93
N GLU A 7 -1.60 -1.91 -6.79
CA GLU A 7 -3.02 -2.10 -6.45
C GLU A 7 -3.36 -3.58 -6.22
N GLN A 8 -2.79 -4.47 -7.04
CA GLN A 8 -2.93 -5.91 -6.87
C GLN A 8 -2.31 -6.38 -5.55
N CYS A 9 -1.10 -5.90 -5.22
CA CYS A 9 -0.46 -6.14 -3.92
C CYS A 9 -1.32 -5.62 -2.77
N ARG A 10 -1.92 -4.43 -2.91
CA ARG A 10 -2.83 -3.86 -1.91
C ARG A 10 -4.02 -4.78 -1.65
N ILE A 11 -4.71 -5.23 -2.69
CA ILE A 11 -5.88 -6.10 -2.55
C ILE A 11 -5.49 -7.44 -1.93
N ILE A 12 -4.42 -8.09 -2.40
CA ILE A 12 -3.95 -9.35 -1.82
C ILE A 12 -3.56 -9.15 -0.35
N GLY A 13 -2.84 -8.08 -0.01
CA GLY A 13 -2.48 -7.75 1.36
C GLY A 13 -3.69 -7.59 2.27
N VAL A 14 -4.75 -6.93 1.79
CA VAL A 14 -6.03 -6.79 2.52
C VAL A 14 -6.66 -8.16 2.76
N MET A 15 -6.69 -9.02 1.75
CA MET A 15 -7.26 -10.37 1.88
C MET A 15 -6.51 -11.21 2.90
N LEU A 16 -5.16 -11.20 2.86
CA LEU A 16 -4.30 -11.91 3.82
C LEU A 16 -4.48 -11.38 5.25
N GLU A 17 -4.59 -10.05 5.40
CA GLU A 17 -4.84 -9.40 6.69
C GLU A 17 -6.20 -9.84 7.27
N LYS A 18 -7.27 -9.74 6.48
CA LYS A 18 -8.63 -10.00 6.98
C LYS A 18 -8.91 -11.47 7.20
N GLU A 19 -8.31 -12.38 6.43
CA GLU A 19 -8.39 -13.82 6.70
C GLU A 19 -7.91 -14.16 8.11
N THR A 20 -6.85 -13.49 8.57
CA THR A 20 -6.25 -13.77 9.89
C THR A 20 -6.88 -12.96 11.00
N THR A 21 -7.11 -11.66 10.78
CA THR A 21 -7.53 -10.73 11.85
C THR A 21 -9.04 -10.65 12.05
N THR A 22 -9.82 -10.98 11.02
CA THR A 22 -11.29 -10.93 11.03
C THR A 22 -11.86 -12.12 10.23
N PRO A 23 -11.58 -13.37 10.66
CA PRO A 23 -11.99 -14.57 9.92
C PRO A 23 -13.51 -14.67 9.74
N GLU A 24 -14.30 -14.07 10.63
CA GLU A 24 -15.77 -14.00 10.55
C GLU A 24 -16.28 -13.20 9.35
N GLN A 25 -15.47 -12.28 8.83
CA GLN A 25 -15.80 -11.46 7.67
C GLN A 25 -15.32 -12.09 6.36
N TYR A 26 -14.42 -13.07 6.44
CA TYR A 26 -13.81 -13.73 5.29
C TYR A 26 -14.64 -14.94 4.84
N PRO A 27 -14.88 -15.17 3.53
CA PRO A 27 -14.41 -14.41 2.36
C PRO A 27 -15.04 -13.01 2.23
N LEU A 28 -14.29 -12.06 1.65
CA LEU A 28 -14.70 -10.65 1.59
C LEU A 28 -15.59 -10.37 0.37
N SER A 29 -16.58 -9.49 0.53
CA SER A 29 -17.28 -8.88 -0.61
C SER A 29 -16.44 -7.76 -1.24
N LEU A 30 -16.82 -7.30 -2.43
CA LEU A 30 -16.18 -6.16 -3.10
C LEU A 30 -16.06 -4.94 -2.18
N ASN A 31 -17.15 -4.54 -1.53
CA ASN A 31 -17.14 -3.43 -0.57
C ASN A 31 -16.18 -3.67 0.62
N GLY A 32 -16.06 -4.92 1.09
CA GLY A 32 -15.10 -5.28 2.12
C GLY A 32 -13.65 -5.08 1.66
N ILE A 33 -13.36 -5.45 0.42
CA ILE A 33 -12.04 -5.23 -0.20
C ILE A 33 -11.77 -3.73 -0.35
N THR A 34 -12.71 -2.96 -0.91
CA THR A 34 -12.59 -1.50 -1.10
C THR A 34 -12.35 -0.78 0.22
N THR A 35 -13.16 -1.09 1.24
CA THR A 35 -12.99 -0.53 2.59
C THR A 35 -11.62 -0.88 3.17
N GLY A 36 -11.15 -2.12 2.95
CA GLY A 36 -9.84 -2.58 3.39
C GLY A 36 -8.67 -1.89 2.67
N CYS A 37 -8.79 -1.60 1.37
CA CYS A 37 -7.76 -0.92 0.58
C CYS A 37 -7.58 0.54 1.01
N ASN A 38 -8.69 1.21 1.34
CA ASN A 38 -8.77 2.63 1.67
C ASN A 38 -8.66 2.94 3.18
N GLN A 39 -8.22 1.97 4.01
CA GLN A 39 -8.04 2.21 5.44
C GLN A 39 -6.94 3.26 5.68
N LYS A 40 -7.19 4.20 6.61
CA LYS A 40 -6.20 5.22 6.99
C LYS A 40 -5.08 4.68 7.88
N SER A 41 -5.34 3.58 8.59
CA SER A 41 -4.37 2.89 9.42
C SER A 41 -3.85 1.66 8.71
N ASN A 42 -2.63 1.26 9.04
CA ASN A 42 -1.98 0.07 8.49
C ASN A 42 -1.82 0.06 6.96
N ARG A 43 -1.86 1.23 6.30
CA ARG A 43 -1.63 1.38 4.87
C ARG A 43 -0.57 2.44 4.63
N ASP A 44 0.37 2.13 3.75
CA ASP A 44 1.36 3.07 3.25
C ASP A 44 1.69 2.72 1.79
N PRO A 45 1.33 3.57 0.80
CA PRO A 45 0.58 4.82 0.94
C PRO A 45 -0.91 4.58 1.24
N VAL A 46 -1.57 5.55 1.87
CA VAL A 46 -3.04 5.57 1.98
C VAL A 46 -3.62 5.80 0.58
N MET A 47 -4.46 4.88 0.12
CA MET A 47 -5.11 4.94 -1.20
C MET A 47 -6.56 5.37 -1.07
N SER A 48 -7.13 5.82 -2.19
CA SER A 48 -8.56 6.14 -2.33
C SER A 48 -9.08 5.56 -3.64
N MET A 49 -9.19 4.23 -3.70
CA MET A 49 -9.69 3.52 -4.87
C MET A 49 -11.21 3.58 -4.91
N SER A 50 -11.78 3.77 -6.10
CA SER A 50 -13.22 3.62 -6.30
C SER A 50 -13.62 2.14 -6.31
N GLU A 51 -14.90 1.84 -6.08
CA GLU A 51 -15.38 0.46 -6.14
C GLU A 51 -15.22 -0.15 -7.55
N SER A 52 -15.33 0.66 -8.60
CA SER A 52 -15.05 0.24 -9.99
C SER A 52 -13.59 -0.09 -10.22
N ASP A 53 -12.66 0.69 -9.67
CA ASP A 53 -11.21 0.40 -9.80
C ASP A 53 -10.87 -0.91 -9.09
N VAL A 54 -11.39 -1.09 -7.87
CA VAL A 54 -11.21 -2.32 -7.11
C VAL A 54 -11.80 -3.51 -7.86
N GLN A 55 -12.98 -3.37 -8.47
CA GLN A 55 -13.60 -4.43 -9.26
C GLN A 55 -12.71 -4.85 -10.44
N ASN A 56 -12.18 -3.88 -11.20
CA ASN A 56 -11.28 -4.16 -12.32
C ASN A 56 -10.05 -4.94 -11.86
N VAL A 57 -9.41 -4.52 -10.77
CA VAL A 57 -8.22 -5.20 -10.23
C VAL A 57 -8.56 -6.59 -9.67
N VAL A 58 -9.72 -6.75 -9.04
CA VAL A 58 -10.20 -8.06 -8.59
C VAL A 58 -10.42 -9.00 -9.78
N ASP A 59 -11.00 -8.53 -10.87
CA ASP A 59 -11.23 -9.33 -12.06
C ASP A 59 -9.91 -9.75 -12.73
N GLU A 60 -8.91 -8.87 -12.79
CA GLU A 60 -7.55 -9.20 -13.21
C GLU A 60 -6.93 -10.30 -12.31
N LEU A 61 -7.03 -10.13 -10.99
CA LEU A 61 -6.51 -11.11 -10.03
C LEU A 61 -7.21 -12.47 -10.13
N VAL A 62 -8.50 -12.50 -10.45
CA VAL A 62 -9.25 -13.74 -10.73
C VAL A 62 -8.75 -14.38 -12.02
N GLN A 63 -8.52 -13.62 -13.08
CA GLN A 63 -7.93 -14.13 -14.33
C GLN A 63 -6.52 -14.68 -14.11
N MET A 64 -5.73 -14.06 -13.23
CA MET A 64 -4.40 -14.52 -12.81
C MET A 64 -4.43 -15.69 -11.81
N ASN A 65 -5.61 -16.22 -11.47
CA ASN A 65 -5.83 -17.27 -10.46
C ASN A 65 -5.31 -16.93 -9.05
N GLN A 66 -5.16 -15.64 -8.72
CA GLN A 66 -4.74 -15.16 -7.40
C GLN A 66 -5.92 -14.92 -6.45
N LEU A 67 -7.10 -14.65 -7.01
CA LEU A 67 -8.37 -14.61 -6.28
C LEU A 67 -9.35 -15.61 -6.90
N MET A 68 -10.34 -16.02 -6.13
CA MET A 68 -11.44 -16.86 -6.62
C MET A 68 -12.75 -16.47 -5.96
N VAL A 69 -13.83 -16.56 -6.73
CA VAL A 69 -15.18 -16.32 -6.24
C VAL A 69 -15.67 -17.55 -5.48
N ASP A 70 -16.14 -17.35 -4.25
CA ASP A 70 -16.84 -18.39 -3.50
C ASP A 70 -18.26 -18.55 -4.06
N GLN A 71 -18.45 -19.57 -4.90
CA GLN A 71 -19.76 -19.89 -5.51
C GLN A 71 -20.78 -20.38 -4.47
N LYS A 72 -20.35 -20.75 -3.26
CA LYS A 72 -21.23 -21.18 -2.17
C LYS A 72 -21.68 -20.00 -1.31
N ALA A 73 -21.01 -18.85 -1.42
CA ALA A 73 -21.45 -17.63 -0.77
C ALA A 73 -22.73 -17.11 -1.45
N SER A 74 -23.64 -16.58 -0.62
CA SER A 74 -24.97 -16.04 -0.96
C SER A 74 -25.18 -15.61 -2.41
N THR A 75 -26.29 -16.03 -3.03
CA THR A 75 -26.67 -15.77 -4.44
C THR A 75 -26.74 -14.29 -4.84
N ARG A 76 -26.71 -13.36 -3.89
CA ARG A 76 -26.88 -11.92 -4.15
C ARG A 76 -25.58 -11.13 -4.20
N VAL A 77 -24.52 -11.59 -3.53
CA VAL A 77 -23.26 -10.82 -3.40
C VAL A 77 -22.08 -11.77 -3.55
N ASN A 78 -21.28 -11.53 -4.59
CA ASN A 78 -20.04 -12.26 -4.80
C ASN A 78 -19.09 -12.00 -3.62
N LYS A 79 -18.58 -13.10 -3.05
CA LYS A 79 -17.49 -13.07 -2.08
C LYS A 79 -16.24 -13.68 -2.70
N TYR A 80 -15.10 -13.11 -2.37
CA TYR A 80 -13.80 -13.49 -2.91
C TYR A 80 -12.94 -14.05 -1.81
N PHE A 81 -12.16 -15.07 -2.13
CA PHE A 81 -11.08 -15.59 -1.29
C PHE A 81 -9.77 -15.57 -2.08
N HIS A 82 -8.65 -15.44 -1.38
CA HIS A 82 -7.33 -15.45 -1.97
C HIS A 82 -6.87 -16.89 -2.27
N ARG A 83 -6.13 -17.01 -3.35
CA ARG A 83 -5.42 -18.22 -3.80
C ARG A 83 -3.91 -17.97 -3.92
N PHE A 84 -3.46 -16.83 -3.40
CA PHE A 84 -2.09 -16.36 -3.50
C PHE A 84 -1.10 -17.31 -2.81
N CYS A 85 -1.46 -17.79 -1.62
CA CYS A 85 -0.64 -18.73 -0.86
C CYS A 85 -1.45 -19.89 -0.31
N ASP A 86 -0.74 -20.94 0.11
CA ASP A 86 -1.27 -22.10 0.82
C ASP A 86 -2.30 -22.94 0.05
N THR A 87 -2.44 -22.73 -1.26
CA THR A 87 -3.34 -23.52 -2.13
C THR A 87 -2.77 -24.91 -2.47
N GLU A 88 -3.61 -25.90 -2.70
CA GLU A 88 -3.21 -27.31 -2.93
C GLU A 88 -2.18 -27.50 -4.05
N PHE A 89 -2.28 -26.67 -5.10
CA PHE A 89 -1.39 -26.71 -6.27
C PHE A 89 -0.43 -25.52 -6.33
N GLY A 90 -0.40 -24.68 -5.29
CA GLY A 90 0.45 -23.49 -5.24
C GLY A 90 1.87 -23.82 -4.79
N ASN A 91 2.87 -23.26 -5.48
CA ASN A 91 4.28 -23.38 -5.10
C ASN A 91 4.65 -22.51 -3.87
N LEU A 92 3.78 -21.55 -3.52
CA LEU A 92 3.93 -20.65 -2.40
C LEU A 92 3.17 -21.20 -1.19
N LYS A 93 3.89 -21.94 -0.33
CA LYS A 93 3.43 -22.38 0.98
C LYS A 93 4.15 -21.55 2.02
N PHE A 94 3.40 -20.77 2.80
CA PHE A 94 3.97 -19.90 3.81
C PHE A 94 3.66 -20.42 5.21
N THR A 95 4.61 -20.25 6.12
CA THR A 95 4.29 -20.32 7.55
C THR A 95 3.45 -19.10 7.95
N PRO A 96 2.71 -19.15 9.07
CA PRO A 96 1.98 -17.99 9.58
C PRO A 96 2.88 -16.75 9.73
N GLN A 97 4.10 -16.92 10.22
CA GLN A 97 5.10 -15.83 10.32
C GLN A 97 5.47 -15.25 8.95
N GLN A 98 5.78 -16.11 7.97
CA GLN A 98 6.13 -15.69 6.61
C GLN A 98 4.99 -14.93 5.94
N ARG A 99 3.76 -15.45 6.07
CA ARG A 99 2.55 -14.81 5.55
C ARG A 99 2.31 -13.44 6.20
N ALA A 100 2.51 -13.33 7.51
CA ALA A 100 2.37 -12.06 8.22
C ALA A 100 3.36 -11.00 7.72
N VAL A 101 4.63 -11.38 7.51
CA VAL A 101 5.66 -10.46 6.97
C VAL A 101 5.30 -10.00 5.56
N ILE A 102 4.95 -10.92 4.66
CA ILE A 102 4.56 -10.56 3.27
C ILE A 102 3.33 -9.66 3.26
N CYS A 103 2.31 -9.95 4.07
CA CYS A 103 1.12 -9.12 4.21
C CYS A 103 1.48 -7.68 4.62
N VAL A 104 2.32 -7.51 5.63
CA VAL A 104 2.74 -6.19 6.11
C VAL A 104 3.61 -5.45 5.09
N LEU A 105 4.46 -6.15 4.34
CA LEU A 105 5.25 -5.57 3.25
C LEU A 105 4.37 -5.11 2.08
N PHE A 106 3.32 -5.86 1.72
CA PHE A 106 2.37 -5.45 0.67
C PHE A 106 1.54 -4.22 1.07
N LEU A 107 1.18 -4.12 2.35
CA LEU A 107 0.30 -3.05 2.82
C LEU A 107 1.04 -1.75 3.13
N ARG A 108 2.34 -1.83 3.48
CA ARG A 108 3.11 -0.69 3.98
C ARG A 108 4.50 -0.51 3.37
N GLY A 109 4.87 -1.32 2.38
CA GLY A 109 6.18 -1.22 1.73
C GLY A 109 7.36 -1.60 2.63
N PRO A 110 8.56 -1.08 2.33
CA PRO A 110 9.81 -1.50 2.97
C PRO A 110 9.89 -1.15 4.46
N GLN A 111 10.19 -2.15 5.29
CA GLN A 111 10.19 -2.03 6.75
C GLN A 111 11.40 -2.69 7.39
N THR A 112 11.77 -2.24 8.59
CA THR A 112 12.84 -2.89 9.37
C THR A 112 12.30 -4.10 10.15
N PRO A 113 13.15 -5.05 10.56
CA PRO A 113 12.73 -6.20 11.38
C PRO A 113 12.01 -5.79 12.67
N GLY A 114 12.46 -4.72 13.33
CA GLY A 114 11.81 -4.19 14.53
C GLY A 114 10.39 -3.66 14.28
N GLU A 115 10.18 -2.95 13.17
CA GLU A 115 8.86 -2.48 12.74
C GLU A 115 7.94 -3.64 12.38
N LEU A 116 8.45 -4.61 11.62
CA LEU A 116 7.71 -5.80 11.21
C LEU A 116 7.18 -6.54 12.43
N ARG A 117 8.03 -6.82 13.43
CA ARG A 117 7.60 -7.49 14.68
C ARG A 117 6.38 -6.82 15.32
N THR A 118 6.43 -5.50 15.46
CA THR A 118 5.34 -4.76 16.14
C THR A 118 4.07 -4.72 15.29
N ARG A 119 4.20 -4.64 13.96
CA ARG A 119 3.08 -4.52 13.02
C ARG A 119 2.45 -5.87 12.67
N THR A 120 3.16 -6.98 12.85
CA THR A 120 2.65 -8.34 12.64
C THR A 120 2.00 -8.97 13.87
N ASN A 121 2.03 -8.32 15.05
CA ASN A 121 1.49 -8.87 16.31
C ASN A 121 0.05 -9.41 16.24
N ARG A 122 -0.80 -8.88 15.34
CA ARG A 122 -2.19 -9.36 15.15
C ARG A 122 -2.32 -10.48 14.11
N LEU A 123 -1.26 -10.74 13.35
CA LEU A 123 -1.21 -11.70 12.25
C LEU A 123 -0.47 -12.98 12.66
N ALA A 124 0.66 -12.85 13.35
CA ALA A 124 1.45 -13.96 13.85
C ALA A 124 2.28 -13.53 15.06
N ASP A 125 2.50 -14.47 15.97
CA ASP A 125 3.35 -14.27 17.14
C ASP A 125 4.82 -14.46 16.76
N PHE A 126 5.65 -13.52 17.22
CA PHE A 126 7.12 -13.59 17.13
C PHE A 126 7.72 -13.41 18.52
N ALA A 127 8.57 -14.34 18.95
CA ALA A 127 9.22 -14.30 20.25
C ALA A 127 10.14 -13.07 20.37
N ASP A 128 11.01 -12.88 19.38
CA ASP A 128 12.00 -11.80 19.34
C ASP A 128 12.20 -11.25 17.93
N VAL A 129 13.09 -10.26 17.81
CA VAL A 129 13.44 -9.66 16.51
C VAL A 129 14.26 -10.65 15.67
N SER A 130 15.04 -11.53 16.30
CA SER A 130 15.83 -12.57 15.65
C SER A 130 14.96 -13.54 14.85
N GLU A 131 13.77 -13.89 15.35
CA GLU A 131 12.81 -14.75 14.65
C GLU A 131 12.28 -14.07 13.37
N VAL A 132 12.04 -12.75 13.42
CA VAL A 132 11.67 -11.97 12.23
C VAL A 132 12.80 -11.96 11.22
N GLU A 133 14.04 -11.73 11.65
CA GLU A 133 15.22 -11.79 10.76
C GLU A 133 15.40 -13.17 10.12
N ASN A 134 15.22 -14.25 10.90
CA ASN A 134 15.26 -15.61 10.39
C ASN A 134 14.15 -15.85 9.36
N THR A 135 12.95 -15.36 9.62
CA THR A 135 11.82 -15.44 8.67
C THR A 135 12.13 -14.68 7.37
N LEU A 136 12.73 -13.49 7.47
CA LEU A 136 13.16 -12.70 6.30
C LEU A 136 14.29 -13.38 5.52
N ASN A 137 15.19 -14.09 6.19
CA ASN A 137 16.24 -14.88 5.55
C ASN A 137 15.67 -16.11 4.83
N GLN A 138 14.67 -16.78 5.41
CA GLN A 138 13.94 -17.85 4.73
C GLN A 138 13.18 -17.33 3.51
N LEU A 139 12.59 -16.13 3.58
CA LEU A 139 11.89 -15.52 2.45
C LEU A 139 12.83 -15.04 1.32
N GLN A 140 14.13 -14.89 1.58
CA GLN A 140 15.13 -14.62 0.54
C GLN A 140 15.43 -15.86 -0.32
N ASP A 141 15.21 -17.06 0.23
CA ASP A 141 15.38 -18.33 -0.48
C ASP A 141 14.26 -19.30 -0.11
N LEU A 142 13.07 -19.05 -0.66
CA LEU A 142 11.93 -19.94 -0.49
C LEU A 142 11.70 -20.71 -1.78
N ASN A 143 11.91 -22.02 -1.74
CA ASN A 143 11.72 -22.92 -2.89
C ASN A 143 12.51 -22.47 -4.14
N GLY A 144 13.72 -21.89 -3.95
CA GLY A 144 14.55 -21.35 -5.02
C GLY A 144 14.06 -20.02 -5.59
N GLN A 145 13.18 -19.32 -4.89
CA GLN A 145 12.68 -17.99 -5.26
C GLN A 145 12.98 -16.96 -4.16
N THR A 146 13.56 -15.83 -4.57
CA THR A 146 13.77 -14.69 -3.68
C THR A 146 12.53 -13.82 -3.66
N LEU A 147 11.79 -13.85 -2.55
CA LEU A 147 10.55 -13.08 -2.38
C LEU A 147 10.79 -11.75 -1.69
N VAL A 148 11.86 -11.64 -0.92
CA VAL A 148 12.22 -10.45 -0.15
C VAL A 148 13.69 -10.13 -0.39
N ARG A 149 14.04 -8.84 -0.47
CA ARG A 149 15.40 -8.34 -0.57
C ARG A 149 15.71 -7.40 0.58
N LYS A 150 16.93 -7.51 1.12
CA LYS A 150 17.48 -6.56 2.09
C LYS A 150 18.03 -5.34 1.34
N LEU A 151 17.54 -4.15 1.68
CA LEU A 151 18.02 -2.89 1.13
C LEU A 151 19.31 -2.44 1.82
N GLU A 152 20.05 -1.56 1.14
CA GLU A 152 21.18 -0.86 1.73
C GLU A 152 20.75 -0.06 2.96
N ARG A 153 21.69 0.10 3.89
CA ARG A 153 21.41 0.81 5.14
C ARG A 153 21.40 2.30 4.87
N GLU A 154 20.33 2.96 5.29
CA GLU A 154 20.29 4.42 5.33
C GLU A 154 21.39 4.95 6.27
N PRO A 155 22.08 6.04 5.90
CA PRO A 155 23.11 6.64 6.74
C PRO A 155 22.53 7.02 8.11
N GLY A 156 23.16 6.53 9.18
CA GLY A 156 22.73 6.78 10.57
C GLY A 156 21.73 5.78 11.15
N LYS A 157 21.19 4.83 10.37
CA LYS A 157 20.31 3.77 10.87
C LYS A 157 21.08 2.48 11.20
N ARG A 158 20.70 1.84 12.32
CA ARG A 158 21.32 0.56 12.76
C ARG A 158 20.81 -0.65 11.97
N GLU A 159 19.59 -0.58 11.45
CA GLU A 159 18.89 -1.69 10.79
C GLU A 159 18.65 -1.37 9.31
N SER A 160 18.71 -2.40 8.46
CA SER A 160 18.28 -2.32 7.06
C SER A 160 16.77 -2.50 6.93
N ARG A 161 16.20 -1.92 5.88
CA ARG A 161 14.83 -2.20 5.45
C ARG A 161 14.79 -3.40 4.52
N TYR A 162 13.64 -4.08 4.48
CA TYR A 162 13.39 -5.22 3.60
C TYR A 162 12.22 -4.88 2.68
N VAL A 163 12.35 -5.21 1.39
CA VAL A 163 11.32 -4.99 0.35
C VAL A 163 10.89 -6.31 -0.27
N HIS A 164 9.63 -6.43 -0.68
CA HIS A 164 9.15 -7.59 -1.42
C HIS A 164 9.47 -7.47 -2.92
N LEU A 165 9.75 -8.59 -3.59
CA LEU A 165 10.07 -8.66 -5.02
C LEU A 165 8.89 -9.16 -5.87
N LEU A 166 7.71 -9.26 -5.28
CA LEU A 166 6.48 -9.75 -5.94
C LEU A 166 5.76 -8.68 -6.77
N SER A 167 6.33 -7.48 -6.87
CA SER A 167 5.78 -6.36 -7.63
C SER A 167 6.89 -5.61 -8.36
N ASP A 168 6.55 -5.00 -9.50
CA ASP A 168 7.43 -4.13 -10.29
C ASP A 168 7.69 -2.77 -9.63
N ILE A 169 7.68 -2.69 -8.30
CA ILE A 169 7.88 -1.41 -7.63
C ILE A 169 9.34 -1.02 -7.82
N ASP A 170 9.55 0.04 -8.62
CA ASP A 170 10.82 0.73 -8.74
C ASP A 170 11.34 1.08 -7.35
N GLU A 171 12.50 0.52 -6.99
CA GLU A 171 13.21 0.78 -5.72
C GLU A 171 13.39 2.29 -5.47
N ASN A 172 13.41 3.10 -6.53
CA ASN A 172 13.50 4.56 -6.51
C ASN A 172 12.27 5.27 -5.90
N SER A 173 11.07 4.69 -5.97
CA SER A 173 9.87 5.30 -5.37
C SER A 173 9.96 5.31 -3.83
N PHE A 174 10.64 4.33 -3.24
CA PHE A 174 10.86 4.26 -1.80
C PHE A 174 12.06 5.09 -1.34
N ALA A 175 13.11 5.19 -2.16
CA ALA A 175 14.25 6.08 -1.90
C ALA A 175 13.80 7.56 -1.87
N GLN A 176 12.91 7.98 -2.77
CA GLN A 176 12.38 9.34 -2.78
C GLN A 176 11.58 9.69 -1.51
N ALA A 177 10.78 8.76 -0.98
CA ALA A 177 10.02 8.98 0.26
C ALA A 177 10.91 9.14 1.50
N ALA A 178 12.09 8.49 1.54
CA ALA A 178 13.07 8.65 2.62
C ALA A 178 13.86 9.98 2.52
N ILE A 179 14.12 10.45 1.29
CA ILE A 179 14.79 11.74 1.05
C ILE A 179 13.88 12.91 1.43
N THR A 180 12.55 12.79 1.23
CA THR A 180 11.60 13.86 1.58
C THR A 180 11.53 14.18 3.08
N GLN A 181 11.98 13.26 3.96
CA GLN A 181 11.98 13.50 5.40
C GLN A 181 13.30 14.08 5.94
N THR A 182 14.37 14.14 5.12
CA THR A 182 15.71 14.48 5.62
C THR A 182 16.38 15.64 4.87
N GLU A 183 15.87 16.08 3.73
CA GLU A 183 16.37 17.28 3.04
C GLU A 183 15.27 18.31 2.85
N VAL A 184 15.29 19.34 3.72
CA VAL A 184 14.67 20.64 3.43
C VAL A 184 15.53 21.33 2.38
N MET A 185 15.49 20.83 1.15
CA MET A 185 15.87 21.58 -0.04
C MET A 185 14.59 21.80 -0.84
N PRO A 186 14.25 23.05 -1.21
CA PRO A 186 13.04 23.32 -1.96
C PRO A 186 13.16 22.62 -3.31
N SER A 187 12.27 21.67 -3.59
CA SER A 187 12.16 21.08 -4.91
C SER A 187 11.80 22.18 -5.92
N GLU A 188 12.26 22.07 -7.16
CA GLU A 188 11.91 23.02 -8.24
C GLU A 188 10.39 23.15 -8.39
N GLU A 189 9.65 22.07 -8.11
CA GLU A 189 8.19 22.07 -8.05
C GLU A 189 7.63 22.96 -6.92
N GLN A 190 8.19 22.90 -5.70
CA GLN A 190 7.76 23.79 -4.60
C GLN A 190 8.07 25.26 -4.92
N THR A 191 9.20 25.54 -5.55
CA THR A 191 9.54 26.90 -5.98
C THR A 191 8.56 27.40 -7.05
N SER A 192 8.21 26.54 -8.02
CA SER A 192 7.23 26.85 -9.06
C SER A 192 5.82 27.04 -8.52
N LEU A 193 5.42 26.25 -7.52
CA LEU A 193 4.13 26.35 -6.85
C LEU A 193 4.05 27.62 -6.01
N THR A 194 5.13 27.97 -5.30
CA THR A 194 5.18 29.20 -4.50
C THR A 194 5.09 30.43 -5.40
N GLN A 195 5.82 30.46 -6.51
CA GLN A 195 5.74 31.54 -7.51
C GLN A 195 4.32 31.66 -8.08
N ARG A 196 3.69 30.53 -8.44
CA ARG A 196 2.34 30.52 -8.98
C ARG A 196 1.28 30.96 -7.97
N VAL A 197 1.46 30.62 -6.70
CA VAL A 197 0.60 31.11 -5.61
C VAL A 197 0.75 32.63 -5.47
N THR A 198 1.96 33.17 -5.48
CA THR A 198 2.19 34.62 -5.38
C THR A 198 1.58 35.37 -6.57
N GLU A 199 1.72 34.86 -7.80
CA GLU A 199 1.10 35.45 -8.99
C GLU A 199 -0.44 35.41 -8.90
N LEU A 200 -1.01 34.30 -8.44
CA LEU A 200 -2.45 34.16 -8.26
C LEU A 200 -2.99 35.09 -7.17
N GLU A 201 -2.28 35.24 -6.04
CA GLU A 201 -2.64 36.19 -4.99
C GLU A 201 -2.66 37.63 -5.50
N GLN A 202 -1.67 38.01 -6.33
CA GLN A 202 -1.61 39.35 -6.91
C GLN A 202 -2.73 39.59 -7.94
N GLN A 203 -3.08 38.57 -8.74
CA GLN A 203 -4.23 38.64 -9.65
C GLN A 203 -5.55 38.75 -8.89
N VAL A 204 -5.73 38.00 -7.80
CA VAL A 204 -6.93 38.08 -6.95
C VAL A 204 -7.04 39.46 -6.32
N ALA A 205 -5.95 40.05 -5.83
CA ALA A 205 -5.95 41.39 -5.28
C ALA A 205 -6.40 42.43 -6.33
N SER A 206 -5.82 42.38 -7.54
CA SER A 206 -6.18 43.31 -8.62
C SER A 206 -7.64 43.14 -9.09
N LEU A 207 -8.12 41.90 -9.21
CA LEU A 207 -9.51 41.62 -9.57
C LEU A 207 -10.47 42.08 -8.48
N THR A 208 -10.11 41.94 -7.21
CA THR A 208 -10.93 42.40 -6.09
C THR A 208 -11.02 43.94 -6.07
N GLU A 209 -9.93 44.65 -6.36
CA GLU A 209 -9.96 46.11 -6.51
C GLU A 209 -10.82 46.57 -7.70
N GLN A 210 -10.74 45.88 -8.84
CA GLN A 210 -11.58 46.18 -10.00
C GLN A 210 -13.06 45.93 -9.71
N ILE A 211 -13.38 44.82 -9.02
CA ILE A 211 -14.74 44.53 -8.57
C ILE A 211 -15.23 45.61 -7.60
N ASN A 212 -14.41 46.03 -6.63
CA ASN A 212 -14.80 47.08 -5.69
C ASN A 212 -15.06 48.41 -6.41
N CYS A 213 -14.20 48.80 -7.35
CA CYS A 213 -14.38 50.02 -8.16
C CYS A 213 -15.67 49.96 -9.00
N ILE A 214 -15.95 48.82 -9.64
CA ILE A 214 -17.20 48.63 -10.40
C ILE A 214 -18.42 48.63 -9.47
N THR A 215 -18.30 48.04 -8.28
CA THR A 215 -19.39 47.98 -7.30
C THR A 215 -19.69 49.36 -6.72
N GLU A 216 -18.68 50.21 -6.52
CA GLU A 216 -18.87 51.61 -6.12
C GLU A 216 -19.56 52.41 -7.24
N LEU A 217 -19.13 52.25 -8.49
CA LEU A 217 -19.77 52.89 -9.65
C LEU A 217 -21.23 52.47 -9.87
N LEU A 218 -21.59 51.23 -9.51
CA LEU A 218 -22.96 50.72 -9.63
C LEU A 218 -23.86 51.10 -8.44
N ASN A 219 -23.29 51.55 -7.32
CA ASN A 219 -24.04 52.01 -6.14
C ASN A 219 -24.28 53.54 -6.13
N ASP A 220 -23.68 54.27 -7.07
CA ASP A 220 -23.84 55.73 -7.26
C ASP A 220 -24.92 56.10 -8.31
N ASP A 221 -25.69 55.12 -8.83
CA ASP A 221 -26.94 55.28 -9.60
C ASP A 221 -28.17 54.78 -8.80
#